data_AF-A0A3D2SIG7-F1
#
_entry.id   AF-A0A3D2SIG7-F1
#
_cell.length_a   1.000
_cell.length_b   1.000
_cell.length_c   1.000
_cell.angle_alpha   90.00
_cell.angle_beta   90.00
_cell.angle_gamma   90.00
#
_symmetry.space_group_name_H-M   'P 1'
#
loop_
_entity.id
_entity.type
_entity.pdbx_description
1 polymer ?
#
loop_
_entity_poly.entity_id
_entity_poly.type
_entity_poly.pdbx_seq_one_letter_code
_entity_poly.pdbx_strand_id
1 'polypeptide(L)'
;MLERAMLKEGYAMHLPSPHTVAPAQGLYQPDEFKDNCGFGLIAQMKGQPSHHLVQTAIHSLSCMTHRGGIAADGKTGDGCGLLLAMPKAFFRDEAKKL
;
A
#
# COMPACT_ATOMS: atom_id res chain seq x y z
N MET A 1 -52.07 -55.60 11.08
CA MET A 1 -52.48 -56.75 10.24
C MET A 1 -52.97 -56.18 8.91
N LEU A 2 -52.11 -55.86 7.93
CA LEU A 2 -50.65 -56.03 7.77
C LEU A 2 -49.97 -54.63 7.84
N GLU A 3 -48.75 -54.36 8.31
CA GLU A 3 -47.46 -55.07 8.40
C GLU A 3 -46.51 -54.91 7.19
N ARG A 4 -45.48 -54.06 7.39
CA ARG A 4 -44.09 -54.04 6.84
C ARG A 4 -43.93 -54.22 5.31
N ALA A 5 -43.22 -53.34 4.59
CA ALA A 5 -41.78 -53.08 4.72
C ALA A 5 -41.38 -51.92 3.76
N MET A 6 -40.35 -51.08 3.94
CA MET A 6 -39.37 -50.84 5.02
C MET A 6 -39.20 -49.32 5.30
N LEU A 7 -38.18 -48.95 6.09
CA LEU A 7 -37.55 -47.63 6.22
C LEU A 7 -36.06 -47.75 5.82
N LYS A 8 -35.37 -46.60 5.64
CA LYS A 8 -33.91 -46.36 5.44
C LYS A 8 -33.44 -46.29 3.97
N GLU A 9 -32.69 -45.29 3.49
CA GLU A 9 -32.23 -43.97 4.00
C GLU A 9 -32.40 -42.95 2.83
N GLY A 10 -32.53 -41.62 2.98
CA GLY A 10 -31.56 -40.70 3.59
C GLY A 10 -30.82 -39.91 2.49
N TYR A 11 -30.96 -38.59 2.49
CA TYR A 11 -30.26 -37.60 1.63
C TYR A 11 -30.80 -37.36 0.21
N ALA A 12 -30.97 -36.07 -0.14
CA ALA A 12 -31.45 -35.60 -1.44
C ALA A 12 -30.46 -34.57 -2.02
N MET A 13 -29.91 -34.82 -3.22
CA MET A 13 -29.07 -33.87 -3.95
C MET A 13 -29.08 -34.14 -5.47
N HIS A 14 -29.68 -33.23 -6.26
CA HIS A 14 -29.20 -32.94 -7.62
C HIS A 14 -29.68 -31.57 -8.12
N LEU A 15 -28.74 -30.68 -8.46
CA LEU A 15 -28.73 -29.76 -9.61
C LEU A 15 -27.41 -28.96 -9.57
N PRO A 16 -26.73 -28.69 -10.71
CA PRO A 16 -25.44 -28.00 -10.73
C PRO A 16 -25.59 -26.46 -10.69
N SER A 17 -24.64 -25.79 -10.05
CA SER A 17 -24.58 -24.32 -9.93
C SER A 17 -23.87 -23.66 -11.15
N PRO A 18 -24.32 -22.49 -11.64
CA PRO A 18 -23.72 -21.81 -12.79
C PRO A 18 -22.36 -21.12 -12.52
N HIS A 19 -21.71 -21.38 -11.39
CA HIS A 19 -20.43 -20.78 -11.00
C HIS A 19 -19.36 -21.84 -10.69
N THR A 20 -19.01 -22.66 -11.68
CA THR A 20 -17.84 -23.55 -11.59
C THR A 20 -16.57 -22.79 -11.95
N VAL A 21 -16.08 -21.98 -11.00
CA VAL A 21 -14.70 -21.47 -11.04
C VAL A 21 -13.77 -22.65 -10.72
N ALA A 22 -12.66 -22.80 -11.45
CA ALA A 22 -11.65 -23.80 -11.10
C ALA A 22 -11.19 -23.58 -9.65
N PRO A 23 -11.03 -24.64 -8.83
CA PRO A 23 -10.71 -24.47 -7.41
C PRO A 23 -9.37 -23.75 -7.27
N ALA A 24 -9.38 -22.61 -6.59
CA ALA A 24 -8.17 -21.85 -6.33
C ALA A 24 -7.16 -22.76 -5.59
N GLN A 25 -5.99 -22.97 -6.20
CA GLN A 25 -4.91 -23.77 -5.61
C GLN A 25 -4.19 -22.92 -4.56
N GLY A 26 -4.85 -22.73 -3.41
CA GLY A 26 -4.43 -21.85 -2.34
C GLY A 26 -5.31 -20.60 -2.19
N LEU A 27 -4.96 -19.74 -1.24
CA LEU A 27 -5.72 -18.54 -0.86
C LEU A 27 -5.30 -17.26 -1.62
N TYR A 28 -4.35 -17.37 -2.56
CA TYR A 28 -3.83 -16.24 -3.32
C TYR A 28 -4.72 -15.95 -4.53
N GLN A 29 -5.22 -14.72 -4.65
CA GLN A 29 -5.82 -14.21 -5.88
C GLN A 29 -4.77 -13.37 -6.62
N PRO A 30 -4.35 -13.75 -7.85
CA PRO A 30 -3.30 -13.04 -8.60
C PRO A 30 -3.64 -11.59 -8.98
N ASP A 31 -4.93 -11.25 -8.94
CA ASP A 31 -5.51 -10.11 -9.63
C ASP A 31 -5.34 -8.77 -8.87
N GLU A 32 -5.03 -8.82 -7.56
CA GLU A 32 -4.95 -7.66 -6.67
C GLU A 32 -3.52 -7.39 -6.17
N PHE A 33 -2.65 -6.88 -7.05
CA PHE A 33 -1.37 -6.29 -6.62
C PHE A 33 -1.59 -4.88 -6.06
N LYS A 34 -1.32 -4.69 -4.77
CA LYS A 34 -1.44 -3.41 -4.08
C LYS A 34 -0.08 -2.79 -3.80
N ASP A 35 0.31 -1.84 -4.65
CA ASP A 35 1.47 -0.99 -4.42
C ASP A 35 1.32 -0.22 -3.08
N ASN A 36 2.42 -0.10 -2.35
CA ASN A 36 2.45 0.24 -0.93
C ASN A 36 3.17 1.57 -0.63
N CYS A 37 3.37 2.41 -1.66
CA CYS A 37 3.95 3.74 -1.58
C CYS A 37 3.42 4.56 -0.38
N GLY A 38 4.34 5.10 0.42
CA GLY A 38 4.03 5.92 1.59
C GLY A 38 4.03 7.42 1.27
N PHE A 39 3.05 8.15 1.78
CA PHE A 39 3.01 9.62 1.73
C PHE A 39 2.76 10.20 3.13
N GLY A 40 3.13 11.46 3.34
CA GLY A 40 2.92 12.18 4.59
C GLY A 40 2.91 13.69 4.39
N LEU A 41 2.36 14.41 5.36
CA LEU A 41 2.29 15.87 5.36
C LEU A 41 2.60 16.39 6.77
N ILE A 42 3.40 17.46 6.84
CA ILE A 42 3.69 18.18 8.07
C ILE A 42 3.61 19.69 7.82
N ALA A 43 3.01 20.44 8.74
CA ALA A 43 2.83 21.88 8.63
C ALA A 43 3.00 22.58 9.99
N GLN A 44 3.42 23.84 9.98
CA GLN A 44 3.49 24.68 11.18
C GLN A 44 2.22 25.53 11.26
N MET A 45 1.43 25.38 12.33
CA MET A 45 0.06 25.93 12.38
C MET A 45 -0.04 27.46 12.42
N LYS A 46 1.07 28.17 12.70
CA LYS A 46 1.15 29.64 12.70
C LYS A 46 1.81 30.17 11.41
N GLY A 47 2.04 29.32 10.40
CA GLY A 47 2.67 29.69 9.12
C GLY A 47 4.14 30.10 9.20
N GLN A 48 4.83 29.89 10.34
CA GLN A 48 6.24 30.32 10.48
C GLN A 48 7.17 29.32 9.78
N PRO A 49 8.06 29.76 8.87
CA PRO A 49 9.07 28.89 8.27
C PRO A 49 10.00 28.30 9.33
N SER A 50 10.27 27.00 9.25
CA SER A 50 11.19 26.31 10.16
C SER A 50 11.91 25.17 9.44
N HIS A 51 13.24 25.15 9.56
CA HIS A 51 14.07 24.07 9.01
C HIS A 51 13.79 22.71 9.68
N HIS A 52 13.28 22.72 10.92
CA HIS A 52 12.84 21.52 11.62
C HIS A 52 11.80 20.73 10.80
N LEU A 53 10.86 21.40 10.12
CA LEU A 53 9.87 20.70 9.27
C LEU A 53 10.55 19.87 8.18
N VAL A 54 11.60 20.40 7.56
CA VAL A 54 12.36 19.72 6.50
C VAL A 54 13.12 18.54 7.08
N GLN A 55 13.80 18.73 8.22
CA GLN A 55 14.51 17.65 8.91
C GLN A 55 13.57 16.52 9.35
N THR A 56 12.41 16.85 9.93
CA THR A 56 11.37 15.86 10.29
C THR A 56 10.87 15.13 9.04
N ALA A 57 10.58 15.84 7.94
CA ALA A 57 10.09 15.21 6.72
C ALA A 57 11.12 14.26 6.08
N ILE A 58 12.41 14.62 6.07
CA ILE A 58 13.50 13.72 5.62
C ILE A 58 13.56 12.47 6.51
N HIS A 59 13.49 12.64 7.83
CA HIS A 59 13.48 11.50 8.75
C HIS A 59 12.26 10.59 8.53
N SER A 60 11.05 11.17 8.39
CA SER A 60 9.84 10.42 8.08
C SER A 60 9.92 9.66 6.75
N LEU A 61 10.52 10.22 5.71
CA LEU A 61 10.80 9.50 4.45
C LEU A 61 11.71 8.29 4.69
N SER A 62 12.78 8.42 5.49
CA SER A 62 13.68 7.29 5.79
C SER A 62 12.99 6.15 6.56
N CYS A 63 12.00 6.46 7.41
CA CYS A 63 11.19 5.45 8.08
C CYS A 63 10.27 4.67 7.11
N MET A 64 10.01 5.21 5.92
CA MET A 64 9.18 4.58 4.88
C MET A 64 9.99 3.74 3.86
N THR A 65 11.31 3.58 4.01
CA THR A 65 12.12 2.77 3.07
C THR A 65 11.64 1.32 2.91
N HIS A 66 11.01 0.74 3.94
CA HIS A 66 10.38 -0.60 3.87
C HIS A 66 9.19 -0.70 2.88
N ARG A 67 8.73 0.44 2.33
CA ARG A 67 7.68 0.57 1.32
C ARG A 67 8.19 1.02 -0.05
N GLY A 68 9.47 1.40 -0.16
CA GLY A 68 10.07 1.75 -1.43
C GLY A 68 10.54 0.50 -2.17
N GLY A 69 10.41 0.48 -3.50
CA GLY A 69 11.13 -0.48 -4.31
C GLY A 69 12.63 -0.22 -4.23
N ILE A 70 13.39 -1.31 -4.12
CA ILE A 70 14.86 -1.32 -4.10
C ILE A 70 15.32 -2.28 -5.20
N ALA A 71 16.20 -1.81 -6.07
CA ALA A 71 16.75 -2.60 -7.16
C ALA A 71 17.67 -3.72 -6.65
N ALA A 72 18.03 -4.65 -7.54
CA ALA A 72 18.87 -5.81 -7.22
C ALA A 72 20.29 -5.47 -6.70
N ASP A 73 20.73 -4.21 -6.79
CA ASP A 73 21.99 -3.72 -6.23
C ASP A 73 21.93 -3.41 -4.72
N GLY A 74 20.72 -3.43 -4.12
CA GLY A 74 20.47 -3.10 -2.72
C GLY A 74 20.71 -1.62 -2.35
N LYS A 75 20.83 -0.73 -3.34
CA LYS A 75 21.24 0.68 -3.15
C LYS A 75 20.35 1.66 -3.91
N THR A 76 19.98 1.32 -5.14
CA THR A 76 19.15 2.15 -6.00
C THR A 76 17.68 1.91 -5.63
N GLY A 77 16.95 2.98 -5.32
CA GLY A 77 15.50 2.93 -5.09
C GLY A 77 14.75 3.64 -6.21
N ASP A 78 13.49 3.28 -6.42
CA ASP A 78 12.66 3.80 -7.53
C ASP A 78 12.44 5.32 -7.45
N GLY A 79 12.38 5.87 -6.23
CA GLY A 79 12.38 7.31 -5.98
C GLY A 79 11.72 7.71 -4.66
N CYS A 80 12.06 8.89 -4.17
CA CYS A 80 11.35 9.60 -3.12
C CYS A 80 11.53 11.12 -3.30
N GLY A 81 10.72 11.93 -2.62
CA GLY A 81 10.81 13.38 -2.78
C GLY A 81 10.06 14.17 -1.71
N LEU A 82 10.35 15.46 -1.65
CA LEU A 82 9.69 16.43 -0.76
C LEU A 82 9.16 17.60 -1.58
N LEU A 83 7.88 17.95 -1.36
CA LEU A 83 7.32 19.22 -1.78
C LEU A 83 7.37 20.18 -0.60
N LEU A 84 8.04 21.33 -0.77
CA LEU A 84 8.17 22.37 0.25
C LEU A 84 7.94 23.77 -0.35
N ALA A 85 7.60 24.72 0.53
CA ALA A 85 7.55 26.13 0.15
C ALA A 85 8.94 26.64 -0.29
N MET A 86 8.97 27.51 -1.31
CA MET A 86 10.23 28.03 -1.87
C MET A 86 11.12 28.66 -0.77
N PRO A 87 12.37 28.17 -0.57
CA PRO A 87 13.30 28.73 0.41
C PRO A 87 13.88 30.06 -0.09
N LYS A 88 13.08 31.13 0.01
CA LYS A 88 13.39 32.47 -0.55
C LYS A 88 14.73 33.04 -0.07
N ALA A 89 15.14 32.78 1.17
CA ALA A 89 16.42 33.25 1.69
C ALA A 89 17.60 32.63 0.92
N PHE A 90 17.65 31.28 0.87
CA PHE A 90 18.65 30.52 0.13
C PHE A 90 18.76 30.97 -1.34
N PHE A 91 17.64 31.04 -2.06
CA PHE A 91 17.65 31.45 -3.47
C PHE A 91 18.11 32.90 -3.67
N ARG A 92 17.76 33.82 -2.76
CA ARG A 92 18.25 35.21 -2.82
C ARG A 92 19.72 35.35 -2.49
N ASP A 93 20.28 34.48 -1.66
CA ASP A 93 21.69 34.51 -1.30
C ASP A 93 22.56 33.82 -2.35
N GLU A 94 22.06 32.79 -3.03
CA GLU A 94 22.73 32.19 -4.19
C GLU A 94 22.74 33.12 -5.40
N ALA A 95 21.61 33.79 -5.69
CA ALA A 95 21.50 34.74 -6.80
C ALA A 95 22.40 35.99 -6.68
N LYS A 96 22.97 36.28 -5.50
CA LYS A 96 23.97 37.35 -5.30
C LYS A 96 25.40 36.95 -5.67
N LYS A 97 25.64 35.65 -5.92
CA LYS A 97 26.97 35.10 -6.25
C LYS A 97 27.19 34.94 -7.76
N LEU A 98 26.14 35.16 -8.55
CA LEU A 98 26.12 35.16 -10.01
C LEU A 98 26.36 36.57 -10.54
#